data_AF-A0AAV3S0J8-F1
#
_entry.id   AF-A0AAV3S0J8-F1
#
_cell.length_a   1.000
_cell.length_b   1.000
_cell.length_c   1.000
_cell.angle_alpha   90.00
_cell.angle_beta   90.00
_cell.angle_gamma   90.00
#
_symmetry.space_group_name_H-M   'P 1'
#
loop_
_entity.id
_entity.type
_entity.pdbx_description
1 polymer ?
#
loop_
_entity_poly.entity_id
_entity_poly.type
_entity_poly.pdbx_seq_one_letter_code
_entity_poly.pdbx_strand_id
1 'polypeptide(L)'
;MAARIDVLVLGFANLVADGISMGFGDYVSSKSEKDVATRERRVIEWDVTNQRNPQVRELLQQYQALGMDESDANTVVSIFSKYKDILIDEKMVNEKATLPPDESEKPWKNGLVTFVSFLAFGCAPLLAFIVLHPFTKNDTLKFIGACVLSALALALLGIARAKIAGQNYAFSAVITVFNGVIAGAAAYFLGWALRNITGVED
;
A
#
# COMPACT_ATOMS: atom_id res chain seq x y z
N MET A 1 -11.01 -3.28 -36.90
CA MET A 1 -11.95 -3.57 -35.79
C MET A 1 -11.36 -4.59 -34.82
N ALA A 2 -10.68 -5.65 -35.33
CA ALA A 2 -9.94 -6.63 -34.53
C ALA A 2 -8.94 -6.01 -33.53
N ALA A 3 -7.99 -5.19 -34.00
CA ALA A 3 -6.97 -4.56 -33.14
C ALA A 3 -7.51 -3.72 -31.95
N ARG A 4 -8.75 -3.20 -32.04
CA ARG A 4 -9.39 -2.44 -30.94
C ARG A 4 -9.97 -3.35 -29.87
N ILE A 5 -10.51 -4.49 -30.27
CA ILE A 5 -11.02 -5.50 -29.35
C ILE A 5 -9.84 -6.16 -28.65
N ASP A 6 -8.73 -6.40 -29.36
CA ASP A 6 -7.51 -6.97 -28.79
C ASP A 6 -6.95 -6.09 -27.66
N VAL A 7 -6.84 -4.77 -27.86
CA VAL A 7 -6.39 -3.84 -26.81
C VAL A 7 -7.33 -3.84 -25.61
N LEU A 8 -8.64 -3.93 -25.83
CA LEU A 8 -9.62 -3.87 -24.74
C LEU A 8 -9.65 -5.17 -23.93
N VAL A 9 -9.57 -6.31 -24.62
CA VAL A 9 -9.53 -7.65 -24.02
C VAL A 9 -8.21 -7.87 -23.29
N LEU A 10 -7.07 -7.59 -23.94
CA LEU A 10 -5.74 -7.72 -23.32
C LEU A 10 -5.56 -6.71 -22.18
N GLY A 11 -6.03 -5.47 -22.35
CA GLY A 11 -5.97 -4.44 -21.32
C GLY A 11 -6.81 -4.81 -20.09
N PHE A 12 -8.03 -5.32 -20.29
CA PHE A 12 -8.87 -5.79 -19.19
C PHE A 12 -8.31 -7.04 -18.52
N ALA A 13 -7.81 -8.02 -19.30
CA ALA A 13 -7.20 -9.23 -18.77
C ALA A 13 -5.97 -8.91 -17.91
N ASN A 14 -5.08 -8.04 -18.40
CA ASN A 14 -3.92 -7.57 -17.62
C ASN A 14 -4.36 -6.83 -16.36
N LEU A 15 -5.34 -5.94 -16.45
CA LEU A 15 -5.87 -5.21 -15.30
C LEU A 15 -6.39 -6.16 -14.20
N VAL A 16 -7.12 -7.21 -14.58
CA VAL A 16 -7.64 -8.20 -13.63
C VAL A 16 -6.51 -9.03 -13.04
N ALA A 17 -5.55 -9.49 -13.87
CA ALA A 17 -4.41 -10.27 -13.41
C ALA A 17 -3.52 -9.48 -12.43
N ASP A 18 -3.20 -8.23 -12.76
CA ASP A 18 -2.42 -7.32 -11.91
C ASP A 18 -3.19 -6.99 -10.62
N GLY A 19 -4.50 -6.79 -10.72
CA GLY A 19 -5.35 -6.58 -9.55
C GLY A 19 -5.29 -7.76 -8.58
N ILE A 20 -5.44 -8.98 -9.09
CA ILE A 20 -5.34 -10.20 -8.26
C ILE A 20 -3.96 -10.27 -7.61
N SER A 21 -2.90 -9.98 -8.37
CA SER A 21 -1.53 -9.97 -7.85
C SER A 21 -1.34 -8.95 -6.73
N MET A 22 -1.81 -7.71 -6.91
CA MET A 22 -1.72 -6.66 -5.89
C MET A 22 -2.56 -6.98 -4.65
N GLY A 23 -3.80 -7.42 -4.83
CA GLY A 23 -4.67 -7.77 -3.70
C GLY A 23 -4.15 -8.98 -2.91
N PHE A 24 -3.64 -10.00 -3.60
CA PHE A 24 -3.02 -11.14 -2.93
C PHE A 24 -1.69 -10.76 -2.26
N GLY A 25 -0.88 -9.92 -2.90
CA GLY A 25 0.35 -9.40 -2.33
C GLY A 25 0.12 -8.64 -1.03
N ASP A 26 -0.89 -7.77 -1.01
CA ASP A 26 -1.27 -7.01 0.18
C ASP A 26 -1.83 -7.93 1.30
N TYR A 27 -2.65 -8.93 0.94
CA TYR A 27 -3.08 -9.97 1.88
C TYR A 27 -1.90 -10.70 2.53
N VAL A 28 -0.94 -11.17 1.72
CA VAL A 28 0.23 -11.90 2.20
C VAL A 28 1.11 -10.99 3.06
N SER A 29 1.27 -9.72 2.68
CA SER A 29 2.03 -8.73 3.44
C SER A 29 1.41 -8.49 4.82
N SER A 30 0.13 -8.09 4.88
CA SER A 30 -0.57 -7.86 6.16
C SER A 30 -0.64 -9.12 7.01
N LYS A 31 -0.78 -10.31 6.39
CA LYS A 31 -0.77 -11.58 7.12
C LYS A 31 0.61 -11.86 7.72
N SER A 32 1.67 -11.62 6.97
CA SER A 32 3.05 -11.81 7.43
C SER A 32 3.39 -10.86 8.58
N GLU A 33 3.02 -9.59 8.47
CA GLU A 33 3.20 -8.60 9.55
C GLU A 33 2.47 -9.03 10.83
N LYS A 34 1.22 -9.49 10.71
CA LYS A 34 0.43 -9.99 11.85
C LYS A 34 1.04 -11.25 12.48
N ASP A 35 1.55 -12.17 11.66
CA ASP A 35 2.18 -13.40 12.14
C ASP A 35 3.52 -13.11 12.84
N VAL A 36 4.30 -12.16 12.32
CA VAL A 36 5.52 -11.65 12.97
C VAL A 36 5.17 -10.99 14.32
N ALA A 37 4.21 -10.07 14.35
CA ALA A 37 3.79 -9.40 15.59
C ALA A 37 3.28 -10.41 16.65
N THR A 38 2.51 -11.42 16.22
CA THR A 38 2.02 -12.50 17.10
C THR A 38 3.16 -13.34 17.66
N ARG A 39 4.16 -13.67 16.81
CA ARG A 39 5.33 -14.43 17.24
C ARG A 39 6.17 -13.65 18.25
N GLU A 40 6.49 -12.39 17.96
CA GLU A 40 7.28 -11.55 18.86
C GLU A 40 6.55 -11.33 20.19
N ARG A 41 5.22 -11.14 20.18
CA ARG A 41 4.41 -11.07 21.42
C ARG A 41 4.60 -12.31 22.29
N ARG A 42 4.57 -13.51 21.70
CA ARG A 42 4.75 -14.77 22.46
C ARG A 42 6.16 -14.90 23.06
N VAL A 43 7.18 -14.44 22.33
CA VAL A 43 8.56 -14.44 22.82
C VAL A 43 8.68 -13.51 24.03
N ILE A 44 8.22 -12.27 23.90
CA ILE A 44 8.25 -11.27 24.98
C ILE A 44 7.39 -11.72 26.17
N GLU A 45 6.23 -12.33 25.92
CA GLU A 45 5.39 -12.87 26.99
C GLU A 45 6.13 -13.95 27.80
N TRP A 46 6.85 -14.85 27.12
CA TRP A 46 7.68 -15.85 27.77
C TRP A 46 8.81 -15.19 28.57
N ASP A 47 9.52 -14.22 27.98
CA ASP A 47 10.61 -13.48 28.64
C ASP A 47 10.13 -12.72 29.89
N VAL A 48 8.99 -12.04 29.82
CA VAL A 48 8.40 -11.31 30.95
C VAL A 48 7.92 -12.26 32.05
N THR A 49 7.43 -13.45 31.68
CA THR A 49 6.93 -14.46 32.63
C THR A 49 8.07 -15.22 33.30
N ASN A 50 9.11 -15.59 32.56
CA ASN A 50 10.21 -16.45 33.03
C ASN A 50 11.45 -15.67 33.50
N GLN A 51 11.67 -14.46 32.99
CA GLN A 51 12.89 -13.66 33.20
C GLN A 51 12.56 -12.20 33.53
N ARG A 52 11.69 -12.00 34.52
CA ARG A 52 11.16 -10.67 34.83
C ARG A 52 12.21 -9.66 35.30
N ASN A 53 13.12 -10.04 36.18
CA ASN A 53 14.11 -9.11 36.75
C ASN A 53 15.06 -8.52 35.69
N PRO A 54 15.64 -9.32 34.76
CA PRO A 54 16.39 -8.78 33.62
C PRO A 54 15.54 -7.81 32.76
N GLN A 55 14.27 -8.15 32.52
CA GLN A 55 13.43 -7.42 31.56
C GLN A 55 13.03 -6.03 32.08
N VAL A 56 12.84 -5.92 33.40
CA VAL A 56 12.62 -4.64 34.09
C VAL A 56 13.89 -3.79 34.07
N ARG A 57 15.07 -4.39 34.25
CA ARG A 57 16.34 -3.67 34.25
C ARG A 57 16.69 -3.13 32.85
N GLU A 58 16.41 -3.89 31.82
CA GLU A 58 16.57 -3.47 30.43
C GLU A 58 15.69 -2.25 30.12
N LEU A 59 14.40 -2.30 30.51
CA LEU A 59 13.48 -1.19 30.31
C LEU A 59 13.94 0.07 31.06
N LEU A 60 14.47 -0.09 32.29
CA LEU A 60 15.06 1.02 33.05
C LEU A 60 16.21 1.68 32.29
N GLN A 61 17.16 0.88 31.79
CA GLN A 61 18.30 1.38 31.02
C GLN A 61 17.85 2.09 29.75
N GLN A 62 16.79 1.59 29.10
CA GLN A 62 16.22 2.23 27.92
C GLN A 62 15.62 3.61 28.23
N TYR A 63 14.84 3.73 29.30
CA TYR A 63 14.29 5.02 29.73
C TYR A 63 15.38 6.01 30.17
N GLN A 64 16.43 5.54 30.84
CA GLN A 64 17.61 6.37 31.14
C GLN A 64 18.33 6.83 29.87
N ALA A 65 18.46 5.96 28.86
CA ALA A 65 19.06 6.31 27.58
C ALA A 65 18.24 7.35 26.78
N LEU A 66 16.93 7.42 27.02
CA LEU A 66 16.06 8.48 26.50
C LEU A 66 16.23 9.82 27.24
N GLY A 67 17.03 9.85 28.32
CA GLY A 67 17.35 11.05 29.10
C GLY A 67 16.54 11.21 30.38
N MET A 68 15.79 10.18 30.81
CA MET A 68 15.05 10.20 32.07
C MET A 68 15.99 10.07 33.27
N ASP A 69 15.72 10.82 34.34
CA ASP A 69 16.44 10.67 35.61
C ASP A 69 16.24 9.26 36.18
N GLU A 70 17.23 8.74 36.92
CA GLU A 70 17.17 7.40 37.49
C GLU A 70 15.95 7.20 38.41
N SER A 71 15.60 8.22 39.20
CA SER A 71 14.46 8.14 40.11
C SER A 71 13.11 8.08 39.37
N ASP A 72 12.98 8.87 38.30
CA ASP A 72 11.80 8.90 37.44
C ASP A 72 11.65 7.61 36.64
N ALA A 73 12.74 7.15 36.01
CA ALA A 73 12.77 5.91 35.23
C ALA A 73 12.40 4.71 36.10
N ASN A 74 12.94 4.63 37.31
CA ASN A 74 12.60 3.56 38.25
C ASN A 74 11.12 3.60 38.64
N THR A 75 10.56 4.80 38.85
CA THR A 75 9.14 4.97 39.18
C THR A 75 8.26 4.48 38.03
N VAL A 76 8.50 4.93 36.80
CA VAL A 76 7.74 4.53 35.59
C VAL A 76 7.82 3.02 35.37
N VAL A 77 9.03 2.48 35.36
CA VAL A 77 9.27 1.05 35.12
C VAL A 77 8.65 0.19 36.22
N SER A 78 8.68 0.63 37.49
CA SER A 78 8.02 -0.08 38.58
C SER A 78 6.49 -0.12 38.43
N ILE A 79 5.89 0.92 37.84
CA ILE A 79 4.46 0.98 37.54
C ILE A 79 4.13 0.02 36.40
N PHE A 80 4.85 0.07 35.28
CA PHE A 80 4.65 -0.88 34.17
C PHE A 80 4.86 -2.31 34.60
N SER A 81 5.87 -2.57 35.45
CA SER A 81 6.11 -3.89 36.01
C SER A 81 4.88 -4.46 36.69
N LYS A 82 4.03 -3.67 37.36
CA LYS A 82 2.82 -4.19 38.01
C LYS A 82 1.81 -4.80 37.03
N TYR A 83 1.80 -4.34 35.78
CA TYR A 83 0.83 -4.73 34.77
C TYR A 83 1.51 -5.49 33.63
N LYS A 84 1.39 -6.83 33.64
CA LYS A 84 2.06 -7.72 32.66
C LYS A 84 1.77 -7.31 31.22
N ASP A 85 0.50 -7.04 30.87
CA ASP A 85 0.13 -6.73 29.50
C ASP A 85 0.70 -5.39 29.02
N ILE A 86 0.67 -4.37 29.87
CA ILE A 86 1.27 -3.05 29.56
C ILE A 86 2.79 -3.19 29.38
N LEU A 87 3.46 -3.98 30.23
CA LEU A 87 4.90 -4.23 30.10
C LEU A 87 5.25 -4.96 28.78
N ILE A 88 4.43 -5.93 28.37
CA ILE A 88 4.61 -6.64 27.10
C ILE A 88 4.42 -5.68 25.92
N ASP A 89 3.33 -4.92 25.92
CA ASP A 89 3.01 -3.97 24.85
C ASP A 89 4.11 -2.90 24.71
N GLU A 90 4.58 -2.37 25.84
CA GLU A 90 5.68 -1.39 25.88
C GLU A 90 6.98 -1.97 25.31
N LYS A 91 7.37 -3.20 25.72
CA LYS A 91 8.55 -3.87 25.16
C LYS A 91 8.38 -4.16 23.66
N MET A 92 7.19 -4.55 23.20
CA MET A 92 6.94 -4.75 21.76
C MET A 92 7.23 -3.49 20.94
N VAL A 93 6.73 -2.34 21.40
CA VAL A 93 6.90 -1.06 20.71
C VAL A 93 8.37 -0.61 20.78
N ASN A 94 9.00 -0.71 21.94
CA ASN A 94 10.32 -0.11 22.19
C ASN A 94 11.51 -1.00 21.78
N GLU A 95 11.38 -2.32 21.78
CA GLU A 95 12.49 -3.23 21.46
C GLU A 95 12.40 -3.81 20.05
N LYS A 96 11.17 -4.04 19.57
CA LYS A 96 10.93 -4.70 18.28
C LYS A 96 10.37 -3.74 17.24
N ALA A 97 10.11 -2.48 17.59
CA ALA A 97 9.45 -1.50 16.74
C ALA A 97 8.16 -2.06 16.11
N THR A 98 7.50 -2.98 16.79
CA THR A 98 6.30 -3.68 16.31
C THR A 98 5.14 -3.32 17.21
N LEU A 99 4.01 -2.99 16.61
CA LEU A 99 2.78 -2.77 17.37
C LEU A 99 2.24 -4.12 17.85
N PRO A 100 1.53 -4.14 19.00
CA PRO A 100 0.74 -5.29 19.40
C PRO A 100 -0.16 -5.76 18.25
N PRO A 101 -0.29 -7.07 18.01
CA PRO A 101 -1.12 -7.57 16.92
C PRO A 101 -2.56 -7.11 17.12
N ASP A 102 -3.05 -6.29 16.19
CA ASP A 102 -4.44 -5.85 16.19
C ASP A 102 -5.34 -7.01 15.73
N GLU A 103 -6.21 -7.46 16.64
CA GLU A 103 -7.18 -8.52 16.33
C GLU A 103 -8.29 -8.05 15.39
N SER A 104 -8.60 -6.76 15.37
CA SER A 104 -9.60 -6.16 14.48
C SER A 104 -9.14 -6.14 13.02
N GLU A 105 -7.82 -6.14 12.80
CA GLU A 105 -7.24 -6.14 11.48
C GLU A 105 -7.35 -7.52 10.83
N LYS A 106 -8.00 -7.54 9.65
CA LYS A 106 -8.25 -8.75 8.87
C LYS A 106 -7.50 -8.65 7.55
N PRO A 107 -6.36 -9.36 7.39
CA PRO A 107 -5.52 -9.27 6.19
C PRO A 107 -6.28 -9.47 4.87
N TRP A 108 -7.29 -10.35 4.87
CA TRP A 108 -8.09 -10.62 3.66
C TRP A 108 -8.92 -9.40 3.23
N LYS A 109 -9.33 -8.55 4.19
CA LYS A 109 -10.06 -7.31 3.88
C LYS A 109 -9.13 -6.30 3.21
N ASN A 110 -7.89 -6.14 3.70
CA ASN A 110 -6.89 -5.26 3.12
C ASN A 110 -6.66 -5.65 1.65
N GLY A 111 -6.35 -6.92 1.40
CA GLY A 111 -6.17 -7.44 0.04
C GLY A 111 -7.40 -7.25 -0.86
N LEU A 112 -8.61 -7.47 -0.35
CA LEU A 112 -9.84 -7.26 -1.13
C LEU A 112 -10.06 -5.77 -1.46
N VAL A 113 -9.83 -4.87 -0.51
CA VAL A 113 -9.95 -3.42 -0.73
C VAL A 113 -8.93 -2.96 -1.76
N THR A 114 -7.69 -3.46 -1.69
CA THR A 114 -6.63 -3.16 -2.65
C THR A 114 -7.00 -3.65 -4.05
N PHE A 115 -7.50 -4.88 -4.19
CA PHE A 115 -8.00 -5.43 -5.45
C PHE A 115 -9.12 -4.59 -6.07
N VAL A 116 -10.17 -4.30 -5.30
CA VAL A 116 -11.33 -3.56 -5.78
C VAL A 116 -10.96 -2.13 -6.14
N SER A 117 -10.10 -1.48 -5.34
CA SER A 117 -9.62 -0.14 -5.63
C SER A 117 -8.79 -0.11 -6.91
N PHE A 118 -7.88 -1.07 -7.09
CA PHE A 118 -7.07 -1.17 -8.30
C PHE A 118 -7.92 -1.36 -9.54
N LEU A 119 -8.92 -2.26 -9.49
CA LEU A 119 -9.87 -2.44 -10.58
C LEU A 119 -10.66 -1.16 -10.86
N ALA A 120 -11.19 -0.50 -9.83
CA ALA A 120 -12.03 0.68 -10.00
C ALA A 120 -11.28 1.83 -10.69
N PHE A 121 -10.05 2.14 -10.24
CA PHE A 121 -9.24 3.20 -10.83
C PHE A 121 -8.62 2.77 -12.17
N GLY A 122 -8.17 1.51 -12.30
CA GLY A 122 -7.55 1.01 -13.52
C GLY A 122 -8.53 0.78 -14.68
N CYS A 123 -9.84 0.62 -14.40
CA CYS A 123 -10.86 0.59 -15.45
C CYS A 123 -11.08 1.94 -16.14
N ALA A 124 -10.66 3.06 -15.54
CA ALA A 124 -10.92 4.40 -16.07
C ALA A 124 -10.50 4.59 -17.55
N PRO A 125 -9.25 4.29 -17.98
CA PRO A 125 -8.86 4.35 -19.39
C PRO A 125 -9.72 3.47 -20.30
N LEU A 126 -10.06 2.25 -19.86
CA LEU A 126 -10.86 1.30 -20.65
C LEU A 126 -12.31 1.79 -20.83
N LEU A 127 -12.89 2.37 -19.77
CA LEU A 127 -14.22 2.97 -19.82
C LEU A 127 -14.30 4.13 -20.80
N ALA A 128 -13.25 4.96 -20.90
CA ALA A 128 -13.20 6.01 -21.92
C ALA A 128 -13.35 5.43 -23.34
N PHE A 129 -12.64 4.34 -23.66
CA PHE A 129 -12.74 3.71 -24.98
C PHE A 129 -14.13 3.17 -25.29
N ILE A 130 -14.83 2.60 -24.30
CA ILE A 130 -16.19 2.08 -24.45
C ILE A 130 -17.19 3.25 -24.63
N VAL A 131 -17.12 4.27 -23.77
CA VAL A 131 -18.08 5.38 -23.77
C VAL A 131 -17.91 6.27 -25.00
N LEU A 132 -16.68 6.52 -25.47
CA LEU A 132 -16.43 7.32 -26.68
C LEU A 132 -16.71 6.55 -27.99
N HIS A 133 -16.93 5.24 -27.94
CA HIS A 133 -17.21 4.42 -29.12
C HIS A 133 -18.45 4.88 -29.93
N PRO A 134 -19.63 5.08 -29.32
CA PRO A 134 -20.83 5.54 -30.04
C PRO A 134 -20.78 7.00 -30.50
N PHE A 135 -20.05 7.87 -29.80
CA PHE A 135 -20.06 9.31 -30.07
C PHE A 135 -19.07 9.75 -31.16
N THR A 136 -18.02 8.98 -31.42
CA THR A 136 -16.95 9.43 -32.33
C THR A 136 -16.24 8.25 -33.00
N LYS A 137 -16.08 8.30 -34.33
CA LYS A 137 -15.31 7.30 -35.10
C LYS A 137 -13.81 7.63 -35.20
N ASN A 138 -13.40 8.83 -34.82
CA ASN A 138 -12.01 9.30 -34.87
C ASN A 138 -11.18 8.69 -33.72
N ASP A 139 -10.11 7.98 -34.07
CA ASP A 139 -9.25 7.26 -33.13
C ASP A 139 -8.41 8.20 -32.25
N THR A 140 -8.02 9.36 -32.76
CA THR A 140 -7.28 10.38 -31.98
C THR A 140 -8.10 10.91 -30.81
N LEU A 141 -9.40 11.14 -31.02
CA LEU A 141 -10.28 11.65 -29.97
C LEU A 141 -10.52 10.62 -28.85
N LYS A 142 -10.55 9.33 -29.17
CA LYS A 142 -10.65 8.25 -28.18
C LYS A 142 -9.40 8.16 -27.32
N PHE A 143 -8.23 8.25 -27.95
CA PHE A 143 -6.95 8.25 -27.25
C PHE A 143 -6.84 9.45 -26.29
N ILE A 144 -7.15 10.66 -26.75
CA ILE A 144 -7.16 11.86 -25.91
C ILE A 144 -8.15 11.70 -24.76
N GLY A 145 -9.36 11.19 -25.03
CA GLY A 145 -10.36 10.92 -24.00
C GLY A 145 -9.88 9.94 -22.93
N ALA A 146 -9.18 8.87 -23.32
CA ALA A 146 -8.57 7.92 -22.38
C ALA A 146 -7.45 8.55 -21.54
N CYS A 147 -6.59 9.38 -22.15
CA CYS A 147 -5.56 10.12 -21.42
C CYS A 147 -6.16 11.08 -20.39
N VAL A 148 -7.19 11.85 -20.78
CA VAL A 148 -7.87 12.80 -19.88
C VAL A 148 -8.56 12.06 -18.74
N LEU A 149 -9.32 10.99 -19.03
CA LEU A 149 -10.02 10.24 -18.00
C LEU A 149 -9.05 9.53 -17.03
N SER A 150 -7.92 9.03 -17.54
CA SER A 150 -6.85 8.46 -16.70
C SER A 150 -6.19 9.51 -15.82
N ALA A 151 -5.88 10.69 -16.37
CA ALA A 151 -5.32 11.80 -15.60
C ALA A 151 -6.28 12.26 -14.50
N LEU A 152 -7.59 12.32 -14.78
CA LEU A 152 -8.62 12.61 -13.78
C LEU A 152 -8.69 11.53 -12.69
N ALA A 153 -8.68 10.25 -13.06
CA ALA A 153 -8.68 9.15 -12.10
C ALA A 153 -7.44 9.18 -11.19
N LEU A 154 -6.26 9.43 -11.75
CA LEU A 154 -5.00 9.58 -11.00
C LEU A 154 -4.98 10.83 -10.12
N ALA A 155 -5.53 11.95 -10.59
CA ALA A 155 -5.66 13.16 -9.79
C ALA A 155 -6.58 12.93 -8.59
N LEU A 156 -7.74 12.29 -8.81
CA LEU A 156 -8.67 11.91 -7.73
C LEU A 156 -8.01 10.96 -6.72
N LEU A 157 -7.27 9.96 -7.19
CA LEU A 157 -6.51 9.05 -6.33
C LEU A 157 -5.45 9.80 -5.51
N GLY A 158 -4.72 10.74 -6.15
CA GLY A 158 -3.75 11.60 -5.48
C GLY A 158 -4.37 12.50 -4.40
N ILE A 159 -5.54 13.07 -4.67
CA ILE A 159 -6.32 13.87 -3.70
C ILE A 159 -6.80 13.00 -2.54
N ALA A 160 -7.34 11.80 -2.83
CA ALA A 160 -7.80 10.87 -1.80
C ALA A 160 -6.66 10.46 -0.87
N ARG A 161 -5.50 10.12 -1.45
CA ARG A 161 -4.26 9.86 -0.69
C ARG A 161 -3.87 11.07 0.17
N ALA A 162 -3.87 12.28 -0.38
CA ALA A 162 -3.50 13.49 0.36
C ALA A 162 -4.42 13.75 1.55
N LYS A 163 -5.72 13.54 1.37
CA LYS A 163 -6.73 13.70 2.43
C LYS A 163 -6.43 12.79 3.62
N ILE A 164 -6.07 11.54 3.36
CA ILE A 164 -5.78 10.53 4.39
C ILE A 164 -4.42 10.84 5.05
N ALA A 165 -3.42 11.22 4.26
CA ALA A 165 -2.06 11.48 4.75
C ALA A 165 -1.86 12.87 5.37
N GLY A 166 -2.88 13.73 5.36
CA GLY A 166 -2.77 15.12 5.84
C GLY A 166 -1.80 15.99 5.00
N GLN A 167 -1.58 15.63 3.74
CA GLN A 167 -0.63 16.31 2.84
C GLN A 167 -1.34 17.34 1.94
N ASN A 168 -0.56 18.17 1.24
CA ASN A 168 -1.10 19.14 0.30
C ASN A 168 -1.74 18.44 -0.92
N TYR A 169 -3.05 18.62 -1.08
CA TYR A 169 -3.87 18.02 -2.15
C TYR A 169 -3.32 18.26 -3.55
N ALA A 170 -2.93 19.50 -3.86
CA ALA A 170 -2.46 19.87 -5.19
C ALA A 170 -1.15 19.15 -5.54
N PHE A 171 -0.22 19.10 -4.59
CA PHE A 171 1.07 18.45 -4.78
C PHE A 171 0.92 16.93 -4.96
N SER A 172 0.10 16.28 -4.13
CA SER A 172 -0.15 14.84 -4.25
C SER A 172 -0.90 14.46 -5.54
N ALA A 173 -1.81 15.31 -6.01
CA ALA A 173 -2.47 15.09 -7.30
C ALA A 173 -1.45 15.18 -8.45
N VAL A 174 -0.63 16.23 -8.48
CA VAL A 174 0.37 16.46 -9.52
C VAL A 174 1.40 15.32 -9.56
N ILE A 175 1.94 14.90 -8.41
CA ILE A 175 2.94 13.82 -8.38
C ILE A 175 2.36 12.48 -8.84
N THR A 176 1.11 12.16 -8.47
CA THR A 176 0.45 10.92 -8.89
C THR A 176 0.16 10.92 -10.40
N VAL A 177 -0.33 12.05 -10.94
CA VAL A 177 -0.53 12.21 -12.39
C VAL A 177 0.81 12.11 -13.13
N PHE A 178 1.85 12.79 -12.65
CA PHE A 178 3.18 12.77 -13.25
C PHE A 178 3.79 11.37 -13.29
N ASN A 179 3.65 10.60 -12.19
CA ASN A 179 4.06 9.20 -12.17
C ASN A 179 3.32 8.36 -13.23
N GLY A 180 2.00 8.58 -13.38
CA GLY A 180 1.22 7.94 -14.43
C GLY A 180 1.66 8.31 -15.85
N VAL A 181 2.04 9.58 -16.07
CA VAL A 181 2.59 10.03 -17.36
C VAL A 181 3.90 9.33 -17.67
N ILE A 182 4.82 9.22 -16.69
CA ILE A 182 6.08 8.50 -16.87
C ILE A 182 5.84 7.03 -17.21
N ALA A 183 4.98 6.35 -16.44
CA ALA A 183 4.67 4.94 -16.67
C ALA A 183 4.01 4.71 -18.04
N GLY A 184 3.03 5.55 -18.40
CA GLY A 184 2.37 5.49 -19.69
C GLY A 184 3.32 5.78 -20.87
N ALA A 185 4.20 6.77 -20.72
CA ALA A 185 5.22 7.09 -21.73
C ALA A 185 6.22 5.93 -21.92
N ALA A 186 6.65 5.30 -20.82
CA ALA A 186 7.52 4.13 -20.86
C ALA A 186 6.84 2.95 -21.58
N ALA A 187 5.58 2.65 -21.24
CA ALA A 187 4.81 1.59 -21.89
C ALA A 187 4.61 1.86 -23.40
N TYR A 188 4.27 3.11 -23.76
CA TYR A 188 4.13 3.52 -25.16
C TYR A 188 5.46 3.40 -25.92
N PHE A 189 6.56 3.85 -25.32
CA PHE A 189 7.89 3.77 -25.93
C PHE A 189 8.31 2.31 -26.15
N LEU A 190 8.09 1.43 -25.16
CA LEU A 190 8.36 0.00 -25.31
C LEU A 190 7.52 -0.62 -26.41
N GLY A 191 6.22 -0.32 -26.47
CA GLY A 191 5.34 -0.80 -27.54
C GLY A 191 5.78 -0.32 -28.92
N TRP A 192 6.15 0.95 -29.05
CA TRP A 192 6.66 1.54 -30.29
C TRP A 192 8.00 0.93 -30.72
N ALA A 193 8.95 0.78 -29.80
CA ALA A 193 10.26 0.20 -30.06
C ALA A 193 10.15 -1.26 -30.50
N LEU A 194 9.33 -2.06 -29.80
CA LEU A 194 9.08 -3.45 -30.16
C LEU A 194 8.47 -3.54 -31.55
N ARG A 195 7.45 -2.73 -31.87
CA ARG A 195 6.83 -2.70 -33.20
C ARG A 195 7.84 -2.40 -34.31
N ASN A 196 8.73 -1.44 -34.08
CA ASN A 196 9.73 -1.04 -35.08
C ASN A 196 10.82 -2.10 -35.29
N ILE A 197 11.16 -2.88 -34.25
CA ILE A 197 12.18 -3.93 -34.32
C ILE A 197 11.63 -5.22 -34.94
N THR A 198 10.38 -5.58 -34.64
CA THR A 198 9.78 -6.84 -35.12
C THR A 198 9.24 -6.75 -36.55
N GLY A 199 9.19 -5.56 -37.15
CA GLY A 199 8.76 -5.38 -38.54
C GLY A 199 7.31 -5.79 -38.80
N VAL A 200 6.47 -5.84 -37.76
CA VAL A 200 5.03 -6.12 -37.89
C VAL A 200 4.34 -4.87 -38.43
N GLU A 201 4.37 -4.70 -39.74
CA GLU A 201 3.41 -3.89 -40.49
C GLU A 201 2.13 -4.70 -40.70
N ASP A 202 0.98 -4.04 -40.54
CA ASP A 202 -0.37 -4.63 -40.63
C ASP A 202 -0.64 -5.37 -41.94
#